data_AF-A0A538N7N1-F1
#
_entry.id   AF-A0A538N7N1-F1
#
_cell.length_a   1.000
_cell.length_b   1.000
_cell.length_c   1.000
_cell.angle_alpha   90.00
_cell.angle_beta   90.00
_cell.angle_gamma   90.00
#
_symmetry.space_group_name_H-M   'P 1'
#
loop_
_entity.id
_entity.type
_entity.pdbx_description
1 polymer ?
#
loop_
_entity_poly.entity_id
_entity_poly.type
_entity_poly.pdbx_seq_one_letter_code
_entity_poly.pdbx_strand_id
1 'polypeptide(L)'
;MPALVKPMLATAGPLPDAGDWGYEFFWDGVRAIAYVDGDTVRVLDRTNADVTRTYPELAALGTALAGHRAVLDGEIVALGRNGVPSLAALQQRTRSPVPGDSPVRFYLFDLLHLDGTDLMPLPYAGRRDALQRLQLRGDTVEVPPYWTGDAGPALLEAARELGLEGVVAKQVGSPYQPGRRSPAWVKVPLTSTAEVVIAGYRPGGGRRSGTVGALLLGMSDAAGRLTFVGQVSNGFTDTQLRELRDRLEPLRRPAAPFAQPVPRQQARDAHWVRPELVAEVAFRSWTPDRRLRRPTWQGLRDDLDPAGVRLPSELAP
;
A
#
# COMPACT_ATOMS: atom_id res chain seq x y z
N MET A 1 -20.46 -15.89 -17.82
CA MET A 1 -19.35 -15.30 -17.06
C MET A 1 -18.48 -14.47 -18.00
N PRO A 2 -18.13 -13.22 -17.65
CA PRO A 2 -17.26 -12.38 -18.49
C PRO A 2 -15.85 -12.96 -18.61
N ALA A 3 -15.20 -12.79 -19.78
CA ALA A 3 -13.86 -13.31 -20.02
C ALA A 3 -12.77 -12.58 -19.21
N LEU A 4 -12.93 -11.26 -19.05
CA LEU A 4 -12.01 -10.38 -18.32
C LEU A 4 -12.78 -9.24 -17.66
N VAL A 5 -12.45 -8.95 -16.41
CA VAL A 5 -12.97 -7.82 -15.64
C VAL A 5 -11.77 -7.04 -15.11
N LYS A 6 -11.65 -5.78 -15.49
CA LYS A 6 -10.60 -4.91 -14.95
C LYS A 6 -11.04 -4.41 -13.58
N PRO A 7 -10.18 -4.46 -12.54
CA PRO A 7 -10.55 -3.98 -11.21
C PRO A 7 -11.01 -2.52 -11.22
N MET A 8 -12.08 -2.22 -10.50
CA MET A 8 -12.45 -0.85 -10.13
C MET A 8 -11.42 -0.26 -9.17
N LEU A 9 -11.11 1.03 -9.30
CA LEU A 9 -10.04 1.70 -8.55
C LEU A 9 -10.61 2.77 -7.60
N ALA A 10 -10.04 2.86 -6.41
CA ALA A 10 -10.39 3.88 -5.43
C ALA A 10 -9.66 5.22 -5.67
N THR A 11 -10.30 6.33 -5.33
CA THR A 11 -9.66 7.64 -5.16
C THR A 11 -9.05 7.73 -3.77
N ALA A 12 -7.91 8.42 -3.60
CA ALA A 12 -7.36 8.68 -2.27
C ALA A 12 -8.03 9.93 -1.69
N GLY A 13 -8.43 9.89 -0.42
CA GLY A 13 -9.07 11.02 0.24
C GLY A 13 -9.17 10.86 1.76
N PRO A 14 -9.69 11.87 2.46
CA PRO A 14 -10.02 11.75 3.88
C PRO A 14 -11.15 10.73 4.08
N LEU A 15 -11.35 10.32 5.33
CA LEU A 15 -12.53 9.55 5.70
C LEU A 15 -13.79 10.37 5.37
N PRO A 16 -14.76 9.81 4.60
CA PRO A 16 -16.01 10.51 4.34
C PRO A 16 -16.75 10.84 5.64
N ASP A 17 -17.25 12.06 5.75
CA ASP A 17 -17.95 12.61 6.91
C ASP A 17 -19.48 12.56 6.78
N ALA A 18 -20.00 12.33 5.56
CA ALA A 18 -21.41 12.24 5.26
C ALA A 18 -21.74 11.23 4.15
N GLY A 19 -22.97 10.74 4.17
CA GLY A 19 -23.54 9.81 3.18
C GLY A 19 -23.45 8.34 3.59
N ASP A 20 -24.01 7.47 2.75
CA ASP A 20 -24.09 6.04 3.03
C ASP A 20 -22.84 5.31 2.50
N TRP A 21 -21.94 4.97 3.43
CA TRP A 21 -20.69 4.29 3.15
C TRP A 21 -20.61 2.95 3.86
N GLY A 22 -20.06 1.96 3.15
CA GLY A 22 -19.53 0.73 3.72
C GLY A 22 -18.02 0.84 3.87
N TYR A 23 -17.51 0.50 5.04
CA TYR A 23 -16.10 0.58 5.41
C TYR A 23 -15.51 -0.81 5.52
N GLU A 24 -14.32 -0.99 4.96
CA GLU A 24 -13.53 -2.22 5.02
C GLU A 24 -12.07 -1.91 5.33
N PHE A 25 -11.34 -2.86 5.90
CA PHE A 25 -9.89 -2.71 6.03
C PHE A 25 -9.22 -2.60 4.67
N PHE A 26 -8.24 -1.70 4.60
CA PHE A 26 -7.35 -1.58 3.44
C PHE A 26 -6.20 -2.59 3.59
N TRP A 27 -6.36 -3.73 2.95
CA TRP A 27 -5.35 -4.79 2.91
C TRP A 27 -4.17 -4.42 2.01
N ASP A 28 -2.94 -4.70 2.47
CA ASP A 28 -1.71 -4.52 1.70
C ASP A 28 -1.30 -5.82 1.02
N GLY A 29 -1.65 -5.98 -0.25
CA GLY A 29 -1.42 -7.23 -0.96
C GLY A 29 -1.29 -7.11 -2.48
N VAL A 30 -1.64 -8.21 -3.14
CA VAL A 30 -1.83 -8.27 -4.59
C VAL A 30 -3.32 -8.35 -4.88
N ARG A 31 -3.88 -7.23 -5.34
CA ARG A 31 -5.22 -7.17 -5.91
C ARG A 31 -5.41 -8.23 -7.00
N ALA A 32 -6.45 -9.04 -6.88
CA ALA A 32 -6.74 -10.12 -7.82
C ALA A 32 -8.23 -10.31 -8.09
N ILE A 33 -8.55 -10.70 -9.32
CA ILE A 33 -9.88 -11.18 -9.74
C ILE A 33 -9.81 -12.70 -9.91
N ALA A 34 -10.62 -13.42 -9.15
CA ALA A 34 -10.78 -14.86 -9.31
C ALA A 34 -11.99 -15.19 -10.18
N TYR A 35 -11.78 -16.10 -11.11
CA TYR A 35 -12.79 -16.73 -11.95
C TYR A 35 -12.91 -18.18 -11.51
N VAL A 36 -14.11 -18.55 -11.06
CA VAL A 36 -14.43 -19.91 -10.64
C VAL A 36 -15.46 -20.47 -11.61
N ASP A 37 -15.15 -21.62 -12.21
CA ASP A 37 -16.06 -22.38 -13.08
C ASP A 37 -16.05 -23.84 -12.63
N GLY A 38 -16.99 -24.18 -11.75
CA GLY A 38 -16.96 -25.47 -11.03
C GLY A 38 -15.67 -25.58 -10.22
N ASP A 39 -14.92 -26.67 -10.42
CA ASP A 39 -13.67 -26.93 -9.70
C ASP A 39 -12.47 -26.15 -10.27
N THR A 40 -12.63 -25.44 -11.40
CA THR A 40 -11.54 -24.72 -12.04
C THR A 40 -11.46 -23.29 -11.51
N VAL A 41 -10.28 -22.91 -11.01
CA VAL A 41 -9.98 -21.54 -10.53
C VAL A 41 -8.91 -20.92 -11.41
N ARG A 42 -9.17 -19.70 -11.88
CA ARG A 42 -8.19 -18.85 -12.56
C ARG A 42 -8.12 -17.51 -11.85
N VAL A 43 -6.92 -17.06 -11.52
CA VAL A 43 -6.70 -15.82 -10.77
C VAL A 43 -5.86 -14.87 -11.59
N LEU A 44 -6.40 -13.67 -11.83
CA LEU A 44 -5.72 -12.60 -12.56
C LEU A 44 -5.38 -11.45 -11.62
N ASP A 45 -4.15 -10.94 -11.68
CA ASP A 45 -3.78 -9.76 -10.92
C ASP A 45 -4.33 -8.46 -11.55
N ARG A 46 -4.06 -7.30 -10.91
CA ARG A 46 -4.46 -5.98 -11.42
C ARG A 46 -3.99 -5.65 -12.84
N THR A 47 -2.93 -6.29 -13.33
CA THR A 47 -2.42 -6.11 -14.70
C THR A 47 -3.02 -7.10 -15.70
N ASN A 48 -3.90 -7.99 -15.24
CA ASN A 48 -4.48 -9.13 -15.93
C ASN A 48 -3.48 -10.28 -16.17
N ALA A 49 -2.36 -10.30 -15.44
CA ALA A 49 -1.43 -11.42 -15.49
C ALA A 49 -2.02 -12.62 -14.74
N ASP A 50 -1.90 -13.82 -15.31
CA ASP A 50 -2.34 -15.05 -14.65
C ASP A 50 -1.36 -15.42 -13.53
N VAL A 51 -1.85 -15.35 -12.30
CA VAL A 51 -1.10 -15.64 -11.08
C VAL A 51 -1.55 -16.94 -10.41
N THR A 52 -2.37 -17.75 -11.10
CA THR A 52 -2.93 -19.01 -10.56
C THR A 52 -1.82 -19.95 -10.09
N ARG A 53 -0.75 -20.09 -10.89
CA ARG A 53 0.42 -20.92 -10.54
C ARG A 53 1.27 -20.34 -9.42
N THR A 54 1.19 -19.04 -9.18
CA THR A 54 1.90 -18.38 -8.08
C THR A 54 1.24 -18.70 -6.75
N TYR A 55 -0.08 -18.89 -6.74
CA TYR A 55 -0.90 -19.16 -5.55
C TYR A 55 -1.79 -20.41 -5.72
N PRO A 56 -1.19 -21.61 -5.87
CA PRO A 56 -1.93 -22.86 -6.09
C PRO A 56 -2.94 -23.19 -4.98
N GLU A 57 -2.70 -22.74 -3.75
CA GLU A 57 -3.60 -22.86 -2.60
C GLU A 57 -4.98 -22.21 -2.86
N LEU A 58 -5.07 -21.22 -3.75
CA LEU A 58 -6.35 -20.58 -4.11
C LEU A 58 -7.27 -21.51 -4.92
N ALA A 59 -6.80 -22.68 -5.36
CA ALA A 59 -7.66 -23.73 -5.91
C ALA A 59 -8.77 -24.16 -4.92
N ALA A 60 -8.58 -23.94 -3.61
CA ALA A 60 -9.59 -24.14 -2.59
C ALA A 60 -10.89 -23.35 -2.85
N LEU A 61 -10.85 -22.25 -3.61
CA LEU A 61 -12.05 -21.54 -4.07
C LEU A 61 -12.99 -22.42 -4.90
N GLY A 62 -12.44 -23.27 -5.77
CA GLY A 62 -13.25 -24.16 -6.62
C GLY A 62 -14.04 -25.15 -5.78
N THR A 63 -13.38 -25.76 -4.80
CA THR A 63 -14.04 -26.66 -3.83
C THR A 63 -15.07 -25.92 -2.97
N ALA A 64 -14.73 -24.73 -2.48
CA ALA A 64 -15.63 -23.95 -1.62
C ALA A 64 -16.89 -23.43 -2.36
N LEU A 65 -16.81 -23.30 -3.69
CA LEU A 65 -17.90 -22.88 -4.57
C LEU A 65 -18.33 -23.99 -5.51
N ALA A 66 -18.18 -25.25 -5.11
CA ALA A 66 -18.49 -26.40 -5.96
C ALA A 66 -19.88 -26.27 -6.59
N GLY A 67 -19.94 -26.39 -7.91
CA GLY A 67 -21.19 -26.27 -8.69
C GLY A 67 -21.61 -24.84 -9.05
N HIS A 68 -20.89 -23.81 -8.59
CA HIS A 68 -21.15 -22.41 -8.92
C HIS A 68 -20.16 -21.84 -9.95
N ARG A 69 -20.59 -20.78 -10.64
CA ARG A 69 -19.77 -19.98 -11.55
C ARG A 69 -19.68 -18.55 -11.05
N ALA A 70 -18.54 -18.17 -10.50
CA ALA A 70 -18.37 -16.88 -9.82
C ALA A 70 -17.20 -16.05 -10.35
N VAL A 71 -17.35 -14.73 -10.30
CA VAL A 71 -16.24 -13.77 -10.44
C VAL A 71 -16.14 -12.95 -9.18
N LEU A 72 -14.98 -13.01 -8.52
CA LEU A 72 -14.74 -12.43 -7.20
C LEU A 72 -13.60 -11.42 -7.27
N ASP A 73 -13.72 -10.32 -6.54
CA ASP A 73 -12.66 -9.30 -6.40
C ASP A 73 -12.13 -9.31 -4.96
N GLY A 74 -10.81 -9.34 -4.82
CA GLY A 74 -10.17 -9.49 -3.52
C GLY A 74 -8.72 -9.00 -3.49
N GLU A 75 -8.09 -9.15 -2.32
CA GLU A 75 -6.68 -8.88 -2.11
C GLU A 75 -5.98 -10.15 -1.59
N ILE A 76 -4.94 -10.62 -2.30
CA ILE A 76 -4.09 -11.72 -1.83
C ILE A 76 -3.03 -11.14 -0.91
N VAL A 77 -3.04 -11.56 0.35
CA VAL A 77 -2.15 -11.07 1.39
C VAL A 77 -1.29 -12.22 1.89
N ALA A 78 0.03 -12.05 1.87
CA ALA A 78 0.93 -12.99 2.53
C ALA A 78 0.98 -12.70 4.03
N LEU A 79 0.94 -13.74 4.84
CA LEU A 79 1.01 -13.65 6.29
C LEU A 79 2.45 -13.95 6.74
N GLY A 80 2.96 -13.13 7.66
CA GLY A 80 4.20 -13.39 8.36
C GLY A 80 4.07 -14.50 9.40
N ARG A 81 5.16 -14.80 10.11
CA ARG A 81 5.22 -15.89 11.12
C ARG A 81 4.25 -15.71 12.30
N ASN A 82 3.76 -14.50 12.52
CA ASN A 82 2.78 -14.15 13.56
C ASN A 82 1.34 -14.03 13.02
N GLY A 83 1.09 -14.41 11.76
CA GLY A 83 -0.23 -14.28 11.13
C GLY A 83 -0.58 -12.85 10.69
N VAL A 84 0.33 -11.89 10.84
CA VAL A 84 0.12 -10.50 10.42
C VAL A 84 0.49 -10.33 8.94
N PRO A 85 -0.26 -9.53 8.15
CA PRO A 85 0.10 -9.19 6.78
C PRO A 85 1.57 -8.75 6.63
N SER A 86 2.28 -9.33 5.65
CA SER A 86 3.69 -9.06 5.42
C SER A 86 3.99 -8.92 3.93
N LEU A 87 4.27 -7.69 3.50
CA LEU A 87 4.69 -7.40 2.12
C LEU A 87 6.02 -8.08 1.77
N ALA A 88 6.93 -8.24 2.75
CA ALA A 88 8.19 -8.94 2.54
C ALA A 88 7.96 -10.42 2.20
N ALA A 89 7.06 -11.08 2.93
CA ALA A 89 6.63 -12.45 2.62
C ALA A 89 5.97 -12.52 1.24
N LEU A 90 5.14 -11.54 0.87
CA LEU A 90 4.50 -11.47 -0.43
C LEU A 90 5.51 -11.32 -1.57
N GLN A 91 6.52 -10.45 -1.41
CA GLN A 91 7.60 -10.29 -2.39
C GLN A 91 8.48 -11.53 -2.52
N GLN A 92 8.66 -12.29 -1.43
CA GLN A 92 9.32 -13.59 -1.47
C GLN A 92 8.47 -14.59 -2.26
N ARG A 93 7.17 -14.65 -1.99
CA ARG A 93 6.20 -15.52 -2.68
C ARG A 93 6.18 -15.29 -4.19
N THR A 94 6.20 -14.02 -4.64
CA THR A 94 6.25 -13.69 -6.07
C THR A 94 7.55 -14.15 -6.75
N ARG A 95 8.67 -14.16 -6.02
CA ARG A 95 9.98 -14.62 -6.55
C ARG A 95 10.16 -16.14 -6.50
N SER A 96 9.54 -16.78 -5.51
CA SER A 96 9.60 -18.21 -5.29
C SER A 96 8.19 -18.75 -5.05
N PRO A 97 7.52 -19.29 -6.09
CA PRO A 97 6.13 -19.73 -6.02
C PRO A 97 5.96 -21.08 -5.29
N VAL A 98 6.67 -21.26 -4.17
CA VAL A 98 6.50 -22.38 -3.25
C VAL A 98 5.66 -21.90 -2.04
N PRO A 99 4.52 -22.55 -1.72
CA PRO A 99 3.65 -22.15 -0.60
C PRO A 99 4.37 -22.03 0.75
N GLY A 100 5.26 -22.99 1.05
CA GLY A 100 6.24 -23.03 2.16
C GLY A 100 6.07 -22.02 3.29
N ASP A 101 7.06 -21.16 3.47
CA ASP A 101 7.22 -20.26 4.64
C ASP A 101 6.40 -18.97 4.56
N SER A 102 5.47 -18.84 3.61
CA SER A 102 4.73 -17.59 3.37
C SER A 102 3.29 -17.90 2.93
N PRO A 103 2.45 -18.44 3.83
CA PRO A 103 1.06 -18.72 3.52
C PRO A 103 0.36 -17.42 3.11
N VAL A 104 -0.56 -17.53 2.16
CA VAL A 104 -1.39 -16.41 1.72
C VAL A 104 -2.84 -16.62 2.13
N ARG A 105 -3.52 -15.51 2.35
CA ARG A 105 -4.97 -15.45 2.47
C ARG A 105 -5.53 -14.52 1.41
N PHE A 106 -6.62 -14.94 0.79
CA PHE A 106 -7.33 -14.14 -0.19
C PHE A 106 -8.58 -13.54 0.44
N TYR A 107 -8.49 -12.25 0.76
CA TYR A 107 -9.57 -11.48 1.34
C TYR A 107 -10.49 -10.97 0.24
N LEU A 108 -11.65 -11.60 0.12
CA LEU A 108 -12.66 -11.29 -0.88
C LEU A 108 -13.58 -10.17 -0.37
N PHE A 109 -13.76 -9.13 -1.18
CA PHE A 109 -14.58 -7.97 -0.81
C PHE A 109 -15.59 -7.54 -1.87
N ASP A 110 -15.70 -8.24 -3.00
CA ASP A 110 -16.78 -8.02 -3.97
C ASP A 110 -17.12 -9.29 -4.76
N LEU A 111 -18.38 -9.43 -5.16
CA LEU A 111 -18.88 -10.50 -6.02
C LEU A 111 -19.48 -9.86 -7.27
N LEU A 112 -18.85 -10.11 -8.40
CA LEU A 112 -19.12 -9.41 -9.67
C LEU A 112 -20.08 -10.19 -10.56
N HIS A 113 -20.09 -11.52 -10.44
CA HIS A 113 -20.96 -12.40 -11.22
C HIS A 113 -21.19 -13.69 -10.44
N LEU A 114 -22.40 -14.26 -10.52
CA LEU A 114 -22.76 -15.54 -9.94
C LEU A 114 -23.78 -16.26 -10.84
N ASP A 115 -23.47 -17.50 -11.24
CA ASP A 115 -24.37 -18.42 -11.96
C ASP A 115 -25.11 -17.82 -13.17
N GLY A 116 -24.36 -17.06 -13.97
CA GLY A 116 -24.87 -16.40 -15.18
C GLY A 116 -25.44 -15.01 -14.94
N THR A 117 -25.58 -14.59 -13.69
CA THR A 117 -26.08 -13.27 -13.32
C THR A 117 -24.93 -12.29 -13.17
N ASP A 118 -24.98 -11.17 -13.90
CA ASP A 118 -24.09 -10.03 -13.71
C ASP A 118 -24.55 -9.22 -12.50
N LEU A 119 -23.70 -9.11 -11.49
CA LEU A 119 -23.98 -8.36 -10.26
C LEU A 119 -23.35 -6.97 -10.28
N MET A 120 -22.46 -6.66 -11.22
CA MET A 120 -21.78 -5.35 -11.29
C MET A 120 -22.74 -4.14 -11.34
N PRO A 121 -23.92 -4.21 -11.99
CA PRO A 121 -24.89 -3.12 -11.95
C PRO A 121 -25.58 -2.92 -10.60
N LEU A 122 -25.57 -3.92 -9.72
CA LEU A 122 -26.23 -3.82 -8.41
C LEU A 122 -25.49 -2.84 -7.48
N PRO A 123 -26.20 -2.23 -6.51
CA PRO A 123 -25.58 -1.49 -5.42
C PRO A 123 -24.52 -2.31 -4.67
N TYR A 124 -23.48 -1.66 -4.15
CA TYR A 124 -22.40 -2.29 -3.40
C TYR A 124 -22.92 -3.16 -2.24
N ALA A 125 -23.91 -2.68 -1.46
CA ALA A 125 -24.49 -3.51 -0.40
C ALA A 125 -25.11 -4.81 -0.94
N GLY A 126 -25.86 -4.75 -2.05
CA GLY A 126 -26.43 -5.94 -2.67
C GLY A 126 -25.37 -6.96 -3.10
N ARG A 127 -24.24 -6.50 -3.63
CA ARG A 127 -23.10 -7.36 -3.99
C ARG A 127 -22.40 -7.93 -2.75
N ARG A 128 -22.26 -7.16 -1.68
CA ARG A 128 -21.68 -7.66 -0.41
C ARG A 128 -22.56 -8.68 0.27
N ASP A 129 -23.86 -8.45 0.32
CA ASP A 129 -24.80 -9.41 0.89
C ASP A 129 -24.79 -10.72 0.11
N ALA A 130 -24.72 -10.65 -1.23
CA ALA A 130 -24.56 -11.82 -2.08
C ALA A 130 -23.24 -12.56 -1.80
N LEU A 131 -22.12 -11.84 -1.66
CA LEU A 131 -20.83 -12.43 -1.29
C LEU A 131 -20.86 -13.08 0.10
N GLN A 132 -21.48 -12.43 1.10
CA GLN A 132 -21.58 -12.96 2.46
C GLN A 132 -22.41 -14.25 2.52
N ARG A 133 -23.45 -14.36 1.70
CA ARG A 133 -24.28 -15.58 1.60
C ARG A 133 -23.53 -16.80 1.06
N LEU A 134 -22.40 -16.62 0.39
CA LEU A 134 -21.54 -17.74 -0.02
C LEU A 134 -20.80 -18.38 1.17
N GLN A 135 -20.79 -17.71 2.33
CA GLN A 135 -20.21 -18.23 3.58
C GLN A 135 -18.76 -18.72 3.46
N LEU A 136 -17.99 -18.14 2.54
CA LEU A 136 -16.59 -18.51 2.30
C LEU A 136 -15.73 -18.14 3.52
N ARG A 137 -15.27 -19.18 4.21
CA ARG A 137 -14.41 -19.08 5.40
C ARG A 137 -13.40 -20.22 5.38
N GLY A 138 -12.15 -19.90 5.68
CA GLY A 138 -11.07 -20.87 5.79
C GLY A 138 -9.72 -20.19 5.91
N ASP A 139 -8.66 -20.98 5.99
CA ASP A 139 -7.30 -20.44 6.18
C ASP A 139 -6.80 -19.68 4.95
N THR A 140 -7.23 -20.09 3.76
CA THR A 140 -6.77 -19.55 2.48
C THR A 140 -7.71 -18.52 1.87
N VAL A 141 -9.02 -18.59 2.15
CA VAL A 141 -10.04 -17.71 1.58
C VAL A 141 -10.92 -17.20 2.71
N GLU A 142 -11.12 -15.89 2.74
CA GLU A 142 -11.95 -15.25 3.76
C GLU A 142 -12.75 -14.11 3.13
N VAL A 143 -14.00 -13.95 3.55
CA VAL A 143 -14.79 -12.74 3.30
C VAL A 143 -14.79 -11.92 4.58
N PRO A 144 -13.94 -10.89 4.71
CA PRO A 144 -13.99 -10.00 5.86
C PRO A 144 -15.36 -9.34 6.00
N PRO A 145 -15.77 -9.00 7.24
CA PRO A 145 -16.92 -8.13 7.44
C PRO A 145 -16.70 -6.76 6.78
N TYR A 146 -17.81 -6.08 6.51
CA TYR A 146 -17.84 -4.66 6.21
C TYR A 146 -18.78 -4.00 7.21
N TRP A 147 -18.53 -2.73 7.51
CA TRP A 147 -19.30 -1.96 8.49
C TRP A 147 -19.97 -0.77 7.81
N THR A 148 -21.11 -0.32 8.31
CA THR A 148 -21.87 0.81 7.77
C THR A 148 -22.15 1.84 8.86
N GLY A 149 -22.74 2.97 8.50
CA GLY A 149 -23.11 4.02 9.46
C GLY A 149 -21.90 4.84 9.90
N ASP A 150 -21.74 5.03 11.21
CA ASP A 150 -20.69 5.83 11.84
C ASP A 150 -19.43 5.02 12.19
N ALA A 151 -19.31 3.78 11.71
CA ALA A 151 -18.20 2.89 12.04
C ALA A 151 -16.83 3.32 11.47
N GLY A 152 -16.79 4.26 10.53
CA GLY A 152 -15.57 4.68 9.82
C GLY A 152 -14.41 5.06 10.74
N PRO A 153 -14.59 6.01 11.69
CA PRO A 153 -13.52 6.43 12.60
C PRO A 153 -13.01 5.30 13.50
N ALA A 154 -13.93 4.50 14.06
CA ALA A 154 -13.56 3.36 14.90
C ALA A 154 -12.78 2.29 14.11
N LEU A 155 -13.17 2.02 12.85
CA LEU A 155 -12.46 1.07 11.99
C LEU A 155 -11.09 1.60 11.57
N LEU A 156 -10.95 2.92 11.35
CA LEU A 156 -9.67 3.54 11.04
C LEU A 156 -8.70 3.46 12.23
N GLU A 157 -9.20 3.60 13.45
CA GLU A 157 -8.39 3.40 14.66
C GLU A 157 -8.03 1.93 14.87
N ALA A 158 -8.98 1.01 14.68
CA ALA A 158 -8.69 -0.43 14.71
C ALA A 158 -7.64 -0.82 13.65
N ALA A 159 -7.69 -0.22 12.45
CA ALA A 159 -6.66 -0.42 11.43
C ALA A 159 -5.28 0.06 11.91
N ARG A 160 -5.21 1.13 12.70
CA ARG A 160 -3.96 1.65 13.28
C ARG A 160 -3.41 0.69 14.31
N GLU A 161 -4.24 0.21 15.24
CA GLU A 161 -3.84 -0.75 16.26
C GLU A 161 -3.35 -2.08 15.66
N LEU A 162 -3.95 -2.49 14.53
CA LEU A 162 -3.59 -3.71 13.80
C LEU A 162 -2.43 -3.52 12.81
N GLY A 163 -1.86 -2.31 12.67
CA GLY A 163 -0.78 -2.03 11.72
C GLY A 163 -1.17 -2.18 10.25
N LEU A 164 -2.45 -1.99 9.91
CA LEU A 164 -2.98 -2.07 8.54
C LEU A 164 -2.80 -0.75 7.78
N GLU A 165 -2.98 -0.76 6.45
CA GLU A 165 -2.79 0.45 5.63
C GLU A 165 -3.87 1.51 5.84
N GLY A 166 -4.98 1.17 6.50
CA GLY A 166 -6.11 2.05 6.76
C GLY A 166 -7.44 1.40 6.38
N VAL A 167 -8.34 2.22 5.83
CA VAL A 167 -9.71 1.80 5.48
C VAL A 167 -10.02 2.13 4.02
N VAL A 168 -10.88 1.35 3.39
CA VAL A 168 -11.53 1.71 2.12
C VAL A 168 -13.01 1.94 2.41
N ALA A 169 -13.49 3.15 2.16
CA ALA A 169 -14.90 3.50 2.17
C ALA A 169 -15.48 3.31 0.76
N LYS A 170 -16.62 2.64 0.66
CA LYS A 170 -17.33 2.36 -0.59
C LYS A 170 -18.77 2.84 -0.47
N GLN A 171 -19.26 3.68 -1.39
CA GLN A 171 -20.64 4.16 -1.37
C GLN A 171 -21.60 2.97 -1.50
N VAL A 172 -22.51 2.83 -0.54
CA VAL A 172 -23.44 1.69 -0.41
C VAL A 172 -24.29 1.50 -1.67
N GLY A 173 -24.75 2.60 -2.25
CA GLY A 173 -25.57 2.63 -3.46
C GLY A 173 -24.81 2.44 -4.78
N SER A 174 -23.48 2.34 -4.76
CA SER A 174 -22.69 2.45 -6.00
C SER A 174 -22.58 1.12 -6.78
N PRO A 175 -22.70 1.16 -8.13
CA PRO A 175 -22.41 0.01 -8.97
C PRO A 175 -20.89 -0.22 -9.06
N TYR A 176 -20.50 -1.42 -9.46
CA TYR A 176 -19.12 -1.71 -9.83
C TYR A 176 -18.81 -1.14 -11.21
N GLN A 177 -17.68 -0.43 -11.35
CA GLN A 177 -17.27 0.21 -12.59
C GLN A 177 -15.92 -0.35 -13.07
N PRO A 178 -15.91 -1.41 -13.89
CA PRO A 178 -14.68 -2.08 -14.30
C PRO A 178 -13.66 -1.13 -14.91
N GLY A 179 -12.43 -1.18 -14.40
CA GLY A 179 -11.30 -0.39 -14.88
C GLY A 179 -11.37 1.12 -14.62
N ARG A 180 -12.42 1.62 -13.97
CA ARG A 180 -12.56 3.05 -13.66
C ARG A 180 -12.05 3.37 -12.26
N ARG A 181 -11.35 4.50 -12.13
CA ARG A 181 -11.14 5.16 -10.84
C ARG A 181 -12.38 5.96 -10.51
N SER A 182 -12.98 5.69 -9.35
CA SER A 182 -14.27 6.28 -8.97
C SER A 182 -14.20 6.92 -7.59
N PRO A 183 -14.82 8.09 -7.38
CA PRO A 183 -14.98 8.67 -6.04
C PRO A 183 -15.94 7.86 -5.16
N ALA A 184 -16.71 6.94 -5.75
CA ALA A 184 -17.54 6.02 -4.98
C ALA A 184 -16.74 5.04 -4.12
N TRP A 185 -15.44 4.88 -4.40
CA TRP A 185 -14.49 4.13 -3.57
C TRP A 185 -13.40 5.09 -3.11
N VAL A 186 -13.28 5.32 -1.81
CA VAL A 186 -12.28 6.19 -1.21
C VAL A 186 -11.36 5.34 -0.36
N LYS A 187 -10.07 5.26 -0.72
CA LYS A 187 -9.06 4.72 0.17
C LYS A 187 -8.62 5.83 1.13
N VAL A 188 -8.66 5.53 2.42
CA VAL A 188 -8.37 6.40 3.56
C VAL A 188 -7.16 5.79 4.27
N PRO A 189 -5.95 6.12 3.83
CA PRO A 189 -4.81 5.34 4.21
C PRO A 189 -4.11 5.99 5.41
N LEU A 190 -3.75 5.22 6.42
CA LEU A 190 -3.07 5.71 7.62
C LEU A 190 -1.68 6.24 7.25
N THR A 191 -1.38 7.43 7.76
CA THR A 191 -0.07 8.08 7.60
C THR A 191 0.45 8.53 8.95
N SER A 192 1.74 8.34 9.16
CA SER A 192 2.51 8.95 10.23
C SER A 192 3.39 10.04 9.63
N THR A 193 3.74 11.05 10.41
CA THR A 193 4.73 12.06 10.02
C THR A 193 6.03 11.85 10.78
N ALA A 194 7.13 12.22 10.14
CA ALA A 194 8.44 12.22 10.76
C ALA A 194 9.29 13.38 10.25
N GLU A 195 10.09 13.92 11.16
CA GLU A 195 11.15 14.86 10.84
C GLU A 195 12.38 14.08 10.39
N VAL A 196 13.00 14.51 9.30
CA VAL A 196 14.12 13.84 8.65
C VAL A 196 15.17 14.86 8.25
N VAL A 197 16.43 14.47 8.29
CA VAL A 197 17.53 15.27 7.78
C VAL A 197 17.81 14.90 6.33
N ILE A 198 17.98 15.89 5.47
CA ILE A 198 18.36 15.70 4.07
C ILE A 198 19.88 15.54 4.00
N ALA A 199 20.32 14.37 3.53
CA ALA A 199 21.73 13.98 3.47
C ALA A 199 22.26 13.81 2.03
N GLY A 200 21.37 13.93 1.06
CA GLY A 200 21.72 13.92 -0.35
C GLY A 200 20.48 13.96 -1.21
N TYR A 201 20.68 13.97 -2.52
CA TYR A 201 19.60 13.84 -3.49
C TYR A 201 20.06 13.07 -4.71
N ARG A 202 19.10 12.50 -5.44
CA ARG A 202 19.30 11.95 -6.78
C ARG A 202 18.78 12.94 -7.81
N PRO A 203 19.45 13.10 -8.97
CA PRO A 203 18.99 13.99 -10.01
C PRO A 203 17.66 13.50 -10.61
N GLY A 204 16.83 14.43 -11.05
CA GLY A 204 15.60 14.11 -11.77
C GLY A 204 15.88 13.65 -13.21
N GLY A 205 15.01 12.78 -13.73
CA GLY A 205 15.04 12.32 -15.12
C GLY A 205 13.93 12.96 -15.97
N GLY A 206 14.09 12.93 -17.29
CA GLY A 206 13.08 13.40 -18.24
C GLY A 206 12.67 14.86 -17.99
N ARG A 207 11.37 15.11 -17.76
CA ARG A 207 10.84 16.45 -17.46
C ARG A 207 11.42 17.07 -16.19
N ARG A 208 11.97 16.27 -15.27
CA ARG A 208 12.65 16.73 -14.04
C ARG A 208 14.17 16.84 -14.20
N SER A 209 14.69 16.79 -15.44
CA SER A 209 16.12 16.97 -15.68
C SER A 209 16.59 18.33 -15.12
N GLY A 210 17.74 18.35 -14.47
CA GLY A 210 18.30 19.54 -13.83
C GLY A 210 17.73 19.87 -12.44
N THR A 211 16.71 19.14 -11.95
CA THR A 211 16.15 19.34 -10.60
C THR A 211 16.40 18.13 -9.70
N VAL A 212 15.85 18.16 -8.48
CA VAL A 212 15.82 17.02 -7.57
C VAL A 212 14.84 15.96 -8.08
N GLY A 213 15.30 14.71 -8.22
CA GLY A 213 14.46 13.55 -8.50
C GLY A 213 14.01 12.82 -7.24
N ALA A 214 14.88 12.73 -6.25
CA ALA A 214 14.59 12.17 -4.94
C ALA A 214 15.52 12.78 -3.87
N LEU A 215 15.04 12.94 -2.63
CA LEU A 215 15.89 13.27 -1.48
C LEU A 215 16.26 11.98 -0.72
N LEU A 216 17.50 11.90 -0.24
CA LEU A 216 18.03 10.83 0.60
C LEU A 216 17.97 11.28 2.06
N LEU A 217 17.22 10.53 2.86
CA LEU A 217 16.79 10.94 4.18
C LEU A 217 17.60 10.24 5.27
N GLY A 218 17.84 10.96 6.36
CA GLY A 218 18.54 10.45 7.53
C GLY A 218 17.89 10.84 8.85
N MET A 219 18.17 10.05 9.87
CA MET A 219 17.88 10.35 11.27
C MET A 219 19.04 9.87 12.13
N SER A 220 19.34 10.58 13.22
CA SER A 220 20.45 10.18 14.10
C SER A 220 20.05 9.03 15.01
N ASP A 221 20.90 8.02 15.14
CA ASP A 221 20.74 6.95 16.14
C ASP A 221 21.03 7.46 17.56
N ALA A 222 20.88 6.60 18.57
CA ALA A 222 21.14 6.93 19.97
C ALA A 222 22.59 7.35 20.24
N ALA A 223 23.53 6.98 19.38
CA ALA A 223 24.94 7.38 19.44
C ALA A 223 25.23 8.67 18.64
N GLY A 224 24.20 9.34 18.12
CA GLY A 224 24.33 10.56 17.32
C GLY A 224 24.80 10.32 15.89
N ARG A 225 24.83 9.07 15.41
CA ARG A 225 25.28 8.74 14.06
C ARG A 225 24.11 8.80 13.08
N LEU A 226 24.32 9.49 11.96
CA LEU A 226 23.29 9.61 10.94
C LEU A 226 23.04 8.27 10.24
N THR A 227 21.82 7.76 10.34
CA THR A 227 21.37 6.52 9.73
C THR A 227 20.45 6.84 8.56
N PHE A 228 20.67 6.19 7.41
CA PHE A 228 19.78 6.33 6.26
C PHE A 228 18.38 5.81 6.67
N VAL A 229 17.31 6.51 6.29
CA VAL A 229 15.93 6.06 6.59
C VAL A 229 15.07 5.95 5.33
N GLY A 230 15.69 6.05 4.16
CA GLY A 230 15.01 5.89 2.87
C GLY A 230 15.12 7.13 2.00
N GLN A 231 14.33 7.17 0.94
CA GLN A 231 14.29 8.28 -0.01
C GLN A 231 12.85 8.70 -0.29
N VAL A 232 12.66 9.97 -0.61
CA VAL A 232 11.36 10.53 -1.00
C VAL A 232 11.44 11.13 -2.41
N SER A 233 10.48 10.80 -3.27
CA SER A 233 10.45 11.21 -4.69
C SER A 233 9.12 11.84 -5.14
N ASN A 234 8.14 11.87 -4.24
CA ASN A 234 6.77 12.31 -4.47
C ASN A 234 6.36 13.38 -3.45
N GLY A 235 5.32 14.16 -3.76
CA GLY A 235 4.81 15.24 -2.91
C GLY A 235 5.40 16.62 -3.20
N PHE A 236 6.27 16.74 -4.19
CA PHE A 236 6.89 18.00 -4.57
C PHE A 236 6.13 18.72 -5.71
N THR A 237 6.08 20.04 -5.65
CA THR A 237 5.81 20.89 -6.81
C THR A 237 7.09 21.12 -7.62
N ASP A 238 6.96 21.47 -8.90
CA ASP A 238 8.12 21.78 -9.76
C ASP A 238 8.95 22.95 -9.20
N THR A 239 8.33 23.91 -8.52
CA THR A 239 9.00 25.04 -7.85
C THR A 239 9.82 24.57 -6.65
N GLN A 240 9.23 23.75 -5.78
CA GLN A 240 9.95 23.19 -4.62
C GLN A 240 11.18 22.37 -5.05
N LEU A 241 11.09 21.62 -6.15
CA LEU A 241 12.23 20.84 -6.65
C LEU A 241 13.41 21.71 -7.09
N ARG A 242 13.15 22.92 -7.60
CA ARG A 242 14.19 23.89 -7.97
C ARG A 242 14.78 24.56 -6.74
N GLU A 243 13.92 25.05 -5.84
CA GLU A 243 14.36 25.68 -4.58
C GLU A 243 15.21 24.72 -3.74
N LEU A 244 14.79 23.45 -3.63
CA LEU A 244 15.58 22.42 -2.95
C LEU A 244 16.94 22.23 -3.62
N ARG A 245 17.00 22.25 -4.96
CA ARG A 245 18.27 22.11 -5.66
C ARG A 245 19.23 23.25 -5.32
N ASP A 246 18.73 24.48 -5.36
CA ASP A 246 19.54 25.67 -5.09
C ASP A 246 20.05 25.70 -3.64
N ARG A 247 19.20 25.31 -2.68
CA ARG A 247 19.59 25.21 -1.27
C ARG A 247 20.59 24.08 -0.99
N LEU A 248 20.50 22.98 -1.72
CA LEU A 248 21.36 21.79 -1.52
C LEU A 248 22.72 21.90 -2.20
N GLU A 249 22.83 22.67 -3.29
CA GLU A 249 24.10 22.86 -4.02
C GLU A 249 25.26 23.36 -3.14
N PRO A 250 25.12 24.43 -2.30
CA PRO A 250 26.20 24.90 -1.43
C PRO A 250 26.53 23.94 -0.28
N LEU A 251 25.70 22.92 -0.05
CA LEU A 251 25.89 21.92 0.99
C LEU A 251 26.63 20.68 0.45
N ARG A 252 27.01 20.65 -0.84
CA ARG A 252 27.63 19.47 -1.44
C ARG A 252 28.88 19.00 -0.70
N ARG A 253 29.03 17.68 -0.64
CA ARG A 253 30.19 17.00 -0.09
C ARG A 253 30.55 15.77 -0.92
N PRO A 254 31.82 15.30 -0.88
CA PRO A 254 32.27 14.22 -1.76
C PRO A 254 31.76 12.83 -1.35
N ALA A 255 31.45 12.62 -0.06
CA ALA A 255 31.10 11.31 0.48
C ALA A 255 29.77 11.34 1.25
N ALA A 256 29.10 10.19 1.33
CA ALA A 256 27.86 10.03 2.07
C ALA A 256 28.05 10.38 3.56
N PRO A 257 27.12 11.13 4.18
CA PRO A 257 27.17 11.46 5.62
C PRO A 257 26.68 10.33 6.53
N PHE A 258 26.28 9.19 5.98
CA PHE A 258 25.68 8.09 6.73
C PHE A 258 26.72 7.18 7.35
N ALA A 259 26.45 6.70 8.57
CA ALA A 259 27.33 5.76 9.26
C ALA A 259 27.31 4.35 8.66
N GLN A 260 26.22 3.97 8.00
CA GLN A 260 26.09 2.72 7.26
C GLN A 260 26.03 2.98 5.76
N PRO A 261 26.54 2.04 4.92
CA PRO A 261 26.42 2.15 3.48
C PRO A 261 24.96 2.27 3.03
N VAL A 262 24.70 3.25 2.16
CA VAL A 262 23.41 3.37 1.46
C VAL A 262 23.34 2.28 0.38
N PRO A 263 22.18 1.62 0.17
CA PRO A 263 22.11 0.58 -0.85
C PRO A 263 22.48 1.11 -2.23
N ARG A 264 23.19 0.27 -3.01
CA ARG A 264 23.88 0.68 -4.26
C ARG A 264 22.97 1.40 -5.25
N GLN A 265 21.72 0.97 -5.37
CA GLN A 265 20.75 1.55 -6.31
C GLN A 265 20.40 3.01 -5.99
N GLN A 266 20.36 3.36 -4.71
CA GLN A 266 20.10 4.72 -4.25
C GLN A 266 21.39 5.57 -4.25
N ALA A 267 22.54 4.94 -4.03
CA ALA A 267 23.83 5.62 -3.94
C ALA A 267 24.47 5.95 -5.31
N ARG A 268 24.23 5.16 -6.37
CA ARG A 268 24.96 5.20 -7.65
C ARG A 268 25.06 6.59 -8.29
N ASP A 269 24.01 7.39 -8.21
CA ASP A 269 23.91 8.73 -8.82
C ASP A 269 23.59 9.81 -7.77
N ALA A 270 23.89 9.53 -6.51
CA ALA A 270 23.58 10.43 -5.42
C ALA A 270 24.56 11.61 -5.36
N HIS A 271 24.01 12.81 -5.19
CA HIS A 271 24.75 13.98 -4.77
C HIS A 271 24.62 14.12 -3.27
N TRP A 272 25.70 13.88 -2.55
CA TRP A 272 25.75 13.96 -1.10
C TRP A 272 25.82 15.41 -0.63
N VAL A 273 25.12 15.70 0.46
CA VAL A 273 25.13 17.03 1.07
C VAL A 273 25.45 16.95 2.56
N ARG A 274 25.89 18.06 3.14
CA ARG A 274 25.96 18.25 4.58
C ARG A 274 24.54 18.12 5.17
N PRO A 275 24.35 17.34 6.24
CA PRO A 275 23.05 17.06 6.82
C PRO A 275 22.54 18.25 7.65
N GLU A 276 22.30 19.39 6.98
CA GLU A 276 21.97 20.68 7.61
C GLU A 276 20.50 21.08 7.42
N LEU A 277 19.78 20.43 6.49
CA LEU A 277 18.38 20.74 6.24
C LEU A 277 17.47 19.69 6.85
N VAL A 278 16.51 20.13 7.66
CA VAL A 278 15.43 19.30 8.20
C VAL A 278 14.20 19.44 7.31
N ALA A 279 13.50 18.33 7.15
CA ALA A 279 12.24 18.27 6.45
C ALA A 279 11.24 17.40 7.21
N GLU A 280 9.97 17.58 6.90
CA GLU A 280 8.91 16.69 7.33
C GLU A 280 8.46 15.82 6.17
N VAL A 281 8.23 14.54 6.46
CA VAL A 281 7.68 13.57 5.52
C VAL A 281 6.53 12.81 6.16
N ALA A 282 5.46 12.59 5.39
CA ALA A 282 4.42 11.63 5.74
C ALA A 282 4.81 10.26 5.18
N PHE A 283 4.60 9.19 5.92
CA PHE A 283 4.94 7.83 5.52
C PHE A 283 3.90 6.84 6.04
N ARG A 284 3.92 5.60 5.51
CA ARG A 284 2.93 4.56 5.85
C ARG A 284 3.28 3.84 7.15
N SER A 285 4.48 3.29 7.18
CA SER A 285 4.97 2.47 8.27
C SER A 285 6.49 2.38 8.24
N TRP A 286 7.07 1.83 9.29
CA TRP A 286 8.49 1.49 9.34
C TRP A 286 8.72 0.09 8.78
N THR A 287 9.76 -0.07 7.97
CA THR A 287 10.24 -1.41 7.60
C THR A 287 11.09 -2.01 8.72
N PRO A 288 11.29 -3.34 8.75
CA PRO A 288 12.15 -3.99 9.75
C PRO A 288 13.59 -3.46 9.77
N ASP A 289 14.10 -2.99 8.63
CA ASP A 289 15.42 -2.35 8.50
C ASP A 289 15.39 -0.83 8.78
N ARG A 290 14.37 -0.34 9.50
CA ARG A 290 14.18 1.05 9.93
C ARG A 290 14.17 2.06 8.78
N ARG A 291 13.43 1.75 7.70
CA ARG A 291 13.17 2.69 6.60
C ARG A 291 11.72 3.15 6.62
N LEU A 292 11.52 4.38 6.16
CA LEU A 292 10.20 4.95 5.92
C LEU A 292 9.59 4.29 4.67
N ARG A 293 8.40 3.70 4.82
CA ARG A 293 7.68 3.10 3.71
C ARG A 293 6.79 4.12 3.01
N ARG A 294 6.95 4.22 1.68
CA ARG A 294 6.23 5.16 0.79
C ARG A 294 6.20 6.62 1.32
N PRO A 295 7.35 7.20 1.69
CA PRO A 295 7.37 8.56 2.18
C PRO A 295 6.92 9.56 1.11
N THR A 296 6.25 10.61 1.54
CA THR A 296 5.73 11.72 0.73
C THR A 296 6.16 13.02 1.38
N TRP A 297 6.76 13.90 0.58
CA TRP A 297 7.26 15.19 1.02
C TRP A 297 6.14 16.07 1.60
N GLN A 298 6.36 16.67 2.78
CA GLN A 298 5.46 17.67 3.37
C GLN A 298 6.06 19.08 3.34
N GLY A 299 7.37 19.22 3.55
CA GLY A 299 8.03 20.53 3.51
C GLY A 299 9.39 20.55 4.22
N LEU A 300 10.09 21.68 4.08
CA LEU A 300 11.26 21.96 4.91
C LEU A 300 10.81 22.45 6.28
N ARG A 301 11.59 22.13 7.30
CA ARG A 301 11.41 22.58 8.69
C ARG A 301 12.62 23.41 9.09
N ASP A 302 12.65 24.63 8.59
CA ASP A 302 13.75 25.58 8.84
C ASP A 302 13.80 26.05 10.31
N ASP A 303 12.75 25.74 11.07
CA ASP A 303 12.60 25.96 12.51
C ASP A 303 13.31 24.91 13.38
N LEU A 304 13.83 23.82 12.79
CA LEU A 304 14.40 22.70 13.53
C LEU A 304 15.91 22.55 13.37
N ASP A 305 16.57 22.17 14.46
CA ASP A 305 17.97 21.76 14.45
C ASP A 305 18.09 20.31 13.95
N PRO A 306 18.90 20.01 12.91
CA PRO A 306 19.21 18.65 12.48
C PRO A 306 19.72 17.74 13.60
N ALA A 307 20.40 18.31 14.60
CA ALA A 307 20.87 17.58 15.77
C ALA A 307 19.73 17.16 16.71
N GLY A 308 18.51 17.67 16.55
CA GLY A 308 17.31 17.21 17.28
C GLY A 308 16.61 16.02 16.62
N VAL A 309 16.87 15.77 15.34
CA VAL A 309 16.19 14.71 14.56
C VAL A 309 16.77 13.34 14.91
N ARG A 310 15.95 12.51 15.56
CA ARG A 310 16.37 11.21 16.13
C ARG A 310 15.50 10.07 15.61
N LEU A 311 16.12 8.91 15.44
CA LEU A 311 15.39 7.67 15.26
C LEU A 311 14.55 7.39 16.52
N PRO A 312 13.29 6.94 16.36
CA PRO A 312 12.51 6.44 17.48
C PRO A 312 13.26 5.31 18.21
N SER A 313 13.19 5.30 19.53
CA SER A 313 13.73 4.21 20.37
C SER A 313 13.01 2.90 20.06
N GLU A 314 11.70 3.00 19.87
CA GLU A 314 10.81 1.92 19.45
C GLU A 314 10.08 2.32 18.17
N LEU A 315 9.97 1.39 17.23
CA LEU A 315 9.15 1.60 16.05
C LEU A 315 7.72 1.26 16.45
N ALA A 316 6.81 2.24 16.34
CA ALA A 316 5.39 1.95 16.38
C ALA A 316 5.07 0.91 15.27
N PRO A 317 4.25 -0.11 15.57
CA PRO A 317 3.89 -1.16 14.62
C PRO A 317 3.24 -0.60 13.33
#